data_AF-A0A1M3PWJ6-F1
#
_entry.id   AF-A0A1M3PWJ6-F1
#
_cell.length_a   1.000
_cell.length_b   1.000
_cell.length_c   1.000
_cell.angle_alpha   90.00
_cell.angle_beta   90.00
_cell.angle_gamma   90.00
#
_symmetry.space_group_name_H-M   'P 1'
#
loop_
_entity.id
_entity.type
_entity.pdbx_description
1 polymer ?
#
loop_
_entity_poly.entity_id
_entity_poly.type
_entity_poly.pdbx_seq_one_letter_code
_entity_poly.pdbx_strand_id
1 'polypeptide(L)'
;MKGTPNFAGWRVTILAEDDSNTERLNRQLIVLGMRATRQWTPISVGELPDLVIVDVDRGWDELIPWSDDKPLRPVVAVLGSEAPGRIAWALRQGAGAIIPKPVLASAVFPALVLAVSIHEERIRTAGHIARLEERLKLRPVVFSAIEKLKAERQIDDECAYAILRNCAMRRRLPVEQIAAFFLVGSETLSEVG
;
A
#
# COMPACT_ATOMS: atom_id res chain seq x y z
N MET A 1 -20.07 -3.35 7.09
CA MET A 1 -19.30 -2.12 7.35
C MET A 1 -18.02 -2.52 8.07
N LYS A 2 -16.83 -2.16 7.56
CA LYS A 2 -15.61 -2.25 8.37
C LYS A 2 -15.80 -1.33 9.58
N GLY A 3 -15.52 -1.82 10.79
CA GLY A 3 -15.56 -1.00 12.00
C GLY A 3 -14.52 0.12 11.92
N THR A 4 -14.77 1.22 12.63
CA THR A 4 -13.77 2.28 12.82
C THR A 4 -12.51 1.70 13.47
N PRO A 5 -11.30 2.10 13.04
CA PRO A 5 -10.06 1.63 13.65
C PRO A 5 -10.02 1.91 15.15
N ASN A 6 -9.49 0.97 15.91
CA ASN A 6 -9.11 1.19 17.31
C ASN A 6 -7.63 1.60 17.37
N PHE A 7 -7.36 2.80 17.91
CA PHE A 7 -6.02 3.36 17.99
C PHE A 7 -5.33 3.12 19.34
N ALA A 8 -5.98 2.45 20.30
CA ALA A 8 -5.39 2.19 21.60
C ALA A 8 -4.05 1.45 21.47
N GLY A 9 -2.99 2.00 22.09
CA GLY A 9 -1.64 1.46 22.09
C GLY A 9 -0.78 1.82 20.88
N TRP A 10 -1.34 2.43 19.83
CA TRP A 10 -0.56 2.84 18.65
C TRP A 10 0.49 3.88 19.03
N ARG A 11 1.69 3.72 18.46
CA ARG A 11 2.77 4.71 18.52
C ARG A 11 2.54 5.75 17.44
N VAL A 12 2.48 7.02 17.84
CA VAL A 12 2.30 8.15 16.93
C VAL A 12 3.47 9.09 17.09
N THR A 13 4.12 9.46 15.99
CA THR A 13 5.13 10.52 16.02
C THR A 13 4.53 11.81 15.49
N ILE A 14 4.53 12.84 16.33
CA ILE A 14 4.21 14.22 15.93
C ILE A 14 5.53 14.89 15.55
N LEU A 15 5.68 15.13 14.25
CA LEU A 15 6.74 15.92 13.65
C LEU A 15 6.29 17.38 13.61
N ALA A 16 6.62 18.14 14.65
CA ALA A 16 6.32 19.57 14.74
C ALA A 16 7.21 20.24 15.79
N GLU A 17 7.44 21.54 15.68
CA GLU A 17 7.95 22.35 16.79
C GLU A 17 6.93 22.40 17.93
N ASP A 18 7.41 22.56 19.16
CA ASP A 18 6.55 22.70 20.32
C ASP A 18 5.75 24.01 20.27
N ASP A 19 4.43 23.88 20.25
CA ASP A 19 3.49 24.98 20.22
C ASP A 19 2.14 24.60 20.87
N SER A 20 1.18 25.52 20.87
CA SER A 20 -0.14 25.24 21.44
C SER A 20 -0.95 24.21 20.64
N ASN A 21 -0.67 24.03 19.35
CA ASN A 21 -1.39 23.08 18.49
C ASN A 21 -0.92 21.65 18.77
N THR A 22 0.38 21.44 18.83
CA THR A 22 1.02 20.16 19.16
C THR A 22 0.68 19.68 20.56
N GLU A 23 0.60 20.59 21.53
CA GLU A 23 0.14 20.26 22.88
C GLU A 23 -1.33 19.81 22.89
N ARG A 24 -2.21 20.47 22.12
CA ARG A 24 -3.61 20.03 21.96
C ARG A 24 -3.72 18.69 21.26
N LEU A 25 -2.95 18.46 20.20
CA LEU A 25 -2.86 17.17 19.51
C LEU A 25 -2.46 16.07 20.49
N ASN A 26 -1.34 16.28 21.20
CA ASN A 26 -0.79 15.31 22.14
C ASN A 26 -1.82 14.88 23.20
N ARG A 27 -2.54 15.83 23.81
CA ARG A 27 -3.61 15.53 24.76
C ARG A 27 -4.73 14.69 24.14
N GLN A 28 -5.17 15.05 22.94
CA GLN A 28 -6.23 14.30 22.27
C GLN A 28 -5.80 12.89 21.91
N LEU A 29 -4.53 12.68 21.50
CA LEU A 29 -3.99 11.35 21.22
C LEU A 29 -3.96 10.48 22.48
N ILE A 30 -3.57 11.05 23.63
CA ILE A 30 -3.59 10.35 24.92
C ILE A 30 -5.02 9.93 25.31
N VAL A 31 -6.00 10.80 25.12
CA VAL A 31 -7.44 10.47 25.36
C VAL A 31 -7.90 9.31 24.49
N LEU A 32 -7.40 9.22 23.26
CA LEU A 32 -7.67 8.11 22.34
C LEU A 32 -6.83 6.85 22.64
N GLY A 33 -6.03 6.85 23.71
CA GLY A 33 -5.24 5.71 24.16
C GLY A 33 -3.94 5.49 23.38
N MET A 34 -3.48 6.46 22.58
CA MET A 34 -2.24 6.36 21.80
C MET A 34 -1.01 6.78 22.61
N ARG A 35 0.16 6.29 22.17
CA ARG A 35 1.48 6.67 22.69
C ARG A 35 2.11 7.67 21.73
N ALA A 36 1.96 8.95 22.04
CA ALA A 36 2.49 10.03 21.22
C ALA A 36 3.92 10.41 21.62
N THR A 37 4.80 10.52 20.64
CA THR A 37 6.15 11.09 20.76
C THR A 37 6.19 12.38 19.96
N ARG A 38 6.65 13.48 20.57
CA ARG A 38 6.88 14.75 19.88
C ARG A 38 8.35 14.88 19.54
N GLN A 39 8.65 15.24 18.31
CA GLN A 39 10.01 15.56 17.89
C GLN A 39 9.98 16.51 16.69
N TRP A 40 11.05 17.28 16.50
CA TRP A 40 11.26 18.08 15.30
C TRP A 40 12.57 17.69 14.60
N THR A 41 12.71 16.38 14.43
CA THR A 41 13.87 15.74 13.82
C THR A 41 13.40 14.58 12.92
N PRO A 42 14.18 14.23 11.88
CA PRO A 42 13.85 13.12 10.99
C PRO A 42 13.54 11.80 11.72
N ILE A 43 12.57 11.04 11.20
CA ILE A 43 12.29 9.69 11.69
C ILE A 43 13.30 8.70 11.09
N SER A 44 13.91 7.88 11.94
CA SER A 44 14.78 6.79 11.50
C SER A 44 13.98 5.60 10.97
N VAL A 45 14.43 4.99 9.87
CA VAL A 45 13.77 3.83 9.24
C VAL A 45 13.63 2.63 10.19
N GLY A 46 14.56 2.46 11.14
CA GLY A 46 14.50 1.38 12.14
C GLY A 46 13.42 1.53 13.21
N GLU A 47 12.83 2.71 13.37
CA GLU A 47 11.96 3.06 14.50
C GLU A 47 10.62 3.64 14.04
N LEU A 48 10.11 3.19 12.89
CA LEU A 48 8.86 3.75 12.34
C LEU A 48 7.69 3.61 13.32
N PRO A 49 6.93 4.68 13.58
CA PRO A 49 5.70 4.64 14.37
C PRO A 49 4.60 3.91 13.58
N ASP A 50 3.44 3.75 14.20
CA ASP A 50 2.24 3.20 13.53
C ASP A 50 1.53 4.28 12.70
N LEU A 51 1.66 5.56 13.07
CA LEU A 51 1.12 6.71 12.35
C LEU A 51 2.03 7.94 12.53
N VAL A 52 2.12 8.78 11.49
CA VAL A 52 2.85 10.05 11.53
C VAL A 52 1.89 11.23 11.42
N ILE A 53 2.07 12.22 12.30
CA ILE A 53 1.44 13.54 12.18
C ILE A 53 2.55 14.55 11.88
N VAL A 54 2.44 15.34 10.82
CA VAL A 54 3.50 16.27 10.42
C VAL A 54 2.97 17.69 10.24
N ASP A 55 3.69 18.66 10.81
CA ASP A 55 3.50 20.07 10.53
C ASP A 55 4.05 20.41 9.14
N VAL A 56 3.12 20.63 8.21
CA VAL A 56 3.44 20.89 6.81
C VAL A 56 3.98 22.31 6.61
N ASP A 57 3.56 23.27 7.42
CA ASP A 57 3.90 24.68 7.24
C ASP A 57 5.41 24.93 7.35
N ARG A 58 6.12 24.06 8.08
CA ARG A 58 7.56 24.14 8.32
C ARG A 58 8.34 22.88 7.95
N GLY A 59 7.66 21.81 7.54
CA GLY A 59 8.30 20.56 7.13
C GLY A 59 9.22 20.70 5.90
N TRP A 60 10.15 19.75 5.78
CA TRP A 60 11.13 19.60 4.71
C TRP A 60 11.30 18.12 4.34
N ASP A 61 11.81 17.82 3.15
CA ASP A 61 11.72 16.48 2.54
C ASP A 61 12.40 15.36 3.38
N GLU A 62 13.50 15.65 4.06
CA GLU A 62 14.24 14.66 4.87
C GLU A 62 13.58 14.35 6.22
N LEU A 63 12.52 15.07 6.61
CA LEU A 63 11.86 14.90 7.92
C LEU A 63 11.16 13.53 8.03
N ILE A 64 10.73 12.99 6.89
CA ILE A 64 10.06 11.69 6.79
C ILE A 64 10.90 10.80 5.87
N PRO A 65 11.19 9.54 6.26
CA PRO A 65 12.21 8.73 5.59
C PRO A 65 11.74 8.08 4.27
N TRP A 66 10.53 8.37 3.81
CA TRP A 66 10.00 7.86 2.55
C TRP A 66 9.70 9.01 1.59
N SER A 67 9.90 8.74 0.30
CA SER A 67 9.64 9.67 -0.79
C SER A 67 8.61 9.11 -1.78
N ASP A 68 8.26 9.92 -2.77
CA ASP A 68 7.62 9.49 -4.03
C ASP A 68 6.25 8.82 -3.87
N ASP A 69 5.36 9.42 -3.08
CA ASP A 69 3.97 8.97 -2.91
C ASP A 69 3.81 7.52 -2.41
N LYS A 70 4.88 6.95 -1.83
CA LYS A 70 4.93 5.60 -1.25
C LYS A 70 5.12 5.64 0.27
N PRO A 71 4.16 6.22 1.01
CA PRO A 71 4.29 6.29 2.46
C PRO A 71 4.28 4.90 3.07
N LEU A 72 5.26 4.63 3.94
CA LEU A 72 5.36 3.35 4.67
C LEU A 72 4.37 3.27 5.83
N ARG A 73 3.84 4.42 6.28
CA ARG A 73 2.86 4.55 7.36
C ARG A 73 1.77 5.55 6.97
N PRO A 74 0.58 5.50 7.59
CA PRO A 74 -0.41 6.56 7.48
C PRO A 74 0.17 7.91 7.92
N VAL A 75 -0.12 8.96 7.14
CA VAL A 75 0.36 10.33 7.40
C VAL A 75 -0.82 11.28 7.51
N VAL A 76 -0.81 12.10 8.55
CA VAL A 76 -1.75 13.21 8.76
C VAL A 76 -0.98 14.52 8.72
N ALA A 77 -1.42 15.43 7.86
CA ALA A 77 -0.88 16.76 7.74
C ALA A 77 -1.53 17.72 8.75
N VAL A 78 -0.74 18.50 9.47
CA VAL A 78 -1.21 19.66 10.23
C VAL A 78 -0.86 20.90 9.41
N LEU A 79 -1.86 21.68 9.04
CA LEU A 79 -1.72 22.75 8.04
C LEU A 79 -2.37 24.05 8.54
N GLY A 80 -1.61 25.13 8.58
CA GLY A 80 -2.14 26.49 8.79
C GLY A 80 -2.13 27.33 7.50
N SER A 81 -1.22 27.03 6.57
CA SER A 81 -1.11 27.73 5.28
C SER A 81 -1.70 26.91 4.14
N GLU A 82 -2.67 27.48 3.42
CA GLU A 82 -3.21 26.89 2.19
C GLU A 82 -2.33 27.18 0.95
N ALA A 83 -1.06 27.58 1.16
CA ALA A 83 -0.14 27.83 0.07
C ALA A 83 0.01 26.56 -0.79
N PRO A 84 -0.15 26.64 -2.13
CA PRO A 84 -0.12 25.48 -3.01
C PRO A 84 1.12 24.59 -2.84
N GLY A 85 2.28 25.20 -2.59
CA GLY A 85 3.52 24.46 -2.35
C GLY A 85 3.50 23.60 -1.09
N ARG A 86 2.81 24.04 -0.02
CA ARG A 86 2.66 23.28 1.23
C ARG A 86 1.70 22.12 1.06
N ILE A 87 0.58 22.33 0.37
CA ILE A 87 -0.35 21.25 0.02
C ILE A 87 0.33 20.21 -0.87
N ALA A 88 1.06 20.65 -1.90
CA ALA A 88 1.82 19.75 -2.76
C ALA A 88 2.88 18.95 -2.00
N TRP A 89 3.57 19.58 -1.04
CA TRP A 89 4.52 18.88 -0.17
C TRP A 89 3.82 17.82 0.70
N ALA A 90 2.70 18.17 1.35
CA ALA A 90 1.91 17.22 2.15
C ALA A 90 1.50 15.98 1.34
N LEU A 91 1.05 16.19 0.09
CA LEU A 91 0.67 15.12 -0.82
C LEU A 91 1.85 14.20 -1.13
N ARG A 92 3.03 14.76 -1.47
CA ARG A 92 4.26 13.99 -1.75
C ARG A 92 4.73 13.14 -0.57
N GLN A 93 4.55 13.65 0.65
CA GLN A 93 4.83 12.92 1.89
C GLN A 93 3.79 11.82 2.19
N GLY A 94 2.75 11.73 1.37
CA GLY A 94 1.72 10.71 1.45
C GLY A 94 0.60 11.04 2.43
N ALA A 95 0.38 12.31 2.78
CA ALA A 95 -0.73 12.72 3.65
C ALA A 95 -2.07 12.18 3.11
N GLY A 96 -2.81 11.49 3.97
CA GLY A 96 -4.16 10.99 3.68
C GLY A 96 -5.25 11.89 4.26
N ALA A 97 -4.93 12.73 5.24
CA ALA A 97 -5.87 13.67 5.84
C ALA A 97 -5.15 14.93 6.31
N ILE A 98 -5.93 16.00 6.51
CA ILE A 98 -5.45 17.28 7.00
C ILE A 98 -6.19 17.64 8.29
N ILE A 99 -5.45 18.18 9.27
CA ILE A 99 -5.97 18.87 10.44
C ILE A 99 -5.60 20.36 10.29
N PRO A 100 -6.57 21.27 10.17
CA PRO A 100 -6.27 22.69 10.06
C PRO A 100 -5.74 23.25 11.39
N LYS A 101 -4.87 24.24 11.32
CA LYS A 101 -4.52 25.10 12.47
C LYS A 101 -5.50 26.28 12.53
N PRO A 102 -6.00 26.67 13.71
CA PRO A 102 -5.70 26.09 15.01
C PRO A 102 -6.33 24.69 15.19
N VAL A 103 -5.61 23.79 15.86
CA VAL A 103 -6.05 22.41 16.04
C VAL A 103 -7.28 22.33 16.95
N LEU A 104 -8.34 21.70 16.43
CA LEU A 104 -9.53 21.33 17.17
C LEU A 104 -9.52 19.83 17.51
N ALA A 105 -9.81 19.49 18.76
CA ALA A 105 -9.83 18.08 19.23
C ALA A 105 -10.81 17.20 18.43
N SER A 106 -11.95 17.76 18.02
CA SER A 106 -12.97 17.09 17.20
C SER A 106 -12.48 16.73 15.79
N ALA A 107 -11.47 17.42 15.26
CA ALA A 107 -10.90 17.14 13.95
C ALA A 107 -9.88 15.99 13.97
N VAL A 108 -9.31 15.66 15.14
CA VAL A 108 -8.21 14.69 15.26
C VAL A 108 -8.68 13.29 14.87
N PHE A 109 -9.68 12.73 15.57
CA PHE A 109 -10.08 11.34 15.34
C PHE A 109 -10.54 11.08 13.89
N PRO A 110 -11.40 11.91 13.26
CA PRO A 110 -11.76 11.72 11.86
C PRO A 110 -10.55 11.75 10.92
N ALA A 111 -9.60 12.66 11.14
CA ALA A 111 -8.39 12.75 10.31
C ALA A 111 -7.53 11.48 10.43
N LEU A 112 -7.37 10.93 11.64
CA LEU A 112 -6.66 9.66 11.84
C LEU A 112 -7.34 8.52 11.07
N VAL A 113 -8.66 8.37 11.21
CA VAL A 113 -9.43 7.33 10.52
C VAL A 113 -9.27 7.41 9.01
N LEU A 114 -9.39 8.63 8.45
CA LEU A 114 -9.25 8.84 7.01
C LEU A 114 -7.83 8.52 6.52
N ALA A 115 -6.79 8.98 7.22
CA ALA A 115 -5.41 8.72 6.85
C ALA A 115 -5.08 7.21 6.87
N VAL A 116 -5.55 6.48 7.88
CA VAL A 116 -5.39 5.02 7.93
C VAL A 116 -6.15 4.34 6.79
N SER A 117 -7.41 4.72 6.54
CA SER A 117 -8.21 4.14 5.46
C SER A 117 -7.55 4.32 4.09
N ILE A 118 -7.06 5.53 3.81
CA ILE A 118 -6.37 5.86 2.55
C ILE A 118 -5.06 5.08 2.42
N HIS A 119 -4.30 4.95 3.51
CA HIS A 119 -3.08 4.16 3.50
C HIS A 119 -3.36 2.66 3.26
N GLU A 120 -4.35 2.07 3.92
CA GLU A 120 -4.77 0.69 3.68
C GLU A 120 -5.26 0.47 2.24
N GLU A 121 -5.98 1.44 1.67
CA GLU A 121 -6.40 1.40 0.27
C GLU A 121 -5.19 1.43 -0.67
N ARG A 122 -4.22 2.32 -0.45
CA ARG A 122 -2.98 2.37 -1.24
C ARG A 122 -2.22 1.04 -1.21
N ILE A 123 -2.07 0.43 -0.03
CA ILE A 123 -1.41 -0.89 0.09
C ILE A 123 -2.18 -1.96 -0.71
N ARG A 124 -3.51 -2.00 -0.58
CA ARG A 124 -4.34 -2.98 -1.31
C ARG A 124 -4.24 -2.79 -2.82
N THR A 125 -4.32 -1.56 -3.30
CA THR A 125 -4.21 -1.23 -4.73
C THR A 125 -2.82 -1.57 -5.27
N ALA A 126 -1.76 -1.21 -4.56
CA ALA A 126 -0.39 -1.56 -4.94
C ALA A 126 -0.18 -3.08 -4.99
N GLY A 127 -0.69 -3.81 -4.00
CA GLY A 127 -0.64 -5.28 -3.99
C GLY A 127 -1.44 -5.91 -5.14
N HIS A 128 -2.57 -5.32 -5.52
CA HIS A 128 -3.35 -5.77 -6.68
C HIS A 128 -2.59 -5.54 -7.99
N ILE A 129 -2.02 -4.36 -8.18
CA ILE A 129 -1.19 -4.02 -9.35
C ILE A 129 -0.01 -4.98 -9.47
N ALA A 130 0.76 -5.17 -8.40
CA ALA A 130 1.90 -6.08 -8.39
C ALA A 130 1.50 -7.52 -8.78
N ARG A 131 0.33 -7.98 -8.32
CA ARG A 131 -0.20 -9.31 -8.68
C ARG A 131 -0.61 -9.41 -10.14
N LEU A 132 -1.15 -8.34 -10.73
CA LEU A 132 -1.48 -8.29 -12.15
C LEU A 132 -0.23 -8.23 -13.02
N GLU A 133 0.75 -7.43 -12.64
CA GLU A 133 2.05 -7.33 -13.33
C GLU A 133 2.78 -8.68 -13.34
N GLU A 134 2.76 -9.41 -12.21
CA GLU A 134 3.35 -10.74 -12.14
C GLU A 134 2.66 -11.72 -13.10
N ARG A 135 1.33 -11.66 -13.22
CA ARG A 135 0.60 -12.47 -14.20
C ARG A 135 0.93 -12.09 -15.64
N LEU A 136 1.13 -10.81 -15.94
CA LEU A 136 1.54 -10.36 -17.26
C LEU A 136 2.94 -10.89 -17.64
N LYS A 137 3.90 -10.89 -16.71
CA LYS A 137 5.25 -11.43 -16.92
C LYS A 137 5.25 -12.92 -17.26
N LEU A 138 4.24 -13.66 -16.83
CA LEU A 138 4.11 -15.10 -17.09
C LEU A 138 3.39 -15.42 -18.41
N ARG A 139 2.85 -14.43 -19.13
CA ARG A 139 2.22 -14.68 -20.45
C ARG A 139 3.15 -15.32 -21.49
N PRO A 140 4.44 -14.92 -21.61
CA PRO A 140 5.38 -15.61 -22.50
C PRO A 140 5.53 -17.09 -22.17
N VAL A 141 5.49 -17.47 -20.90
CA VAL A 141 5.54 -18.88 -20.46
C VAL A 141 4.33 -19.64 -20.98
N VAL A 142 3.13 -19.06 -20.87
CA VAL A 142 1.91 -19.66 -21.42
C VAL A 142 1.99 -19.78 -22.93
N PHE A 143 2.49 -18.76 -23.63
CA PHE A 143 2.66 -18.80 -25.09
C PHE A 143 3.66 -19.87 -25.53
N SER A 144 4.82 -19.96 -24.86
CA SER A 144 5.80 -21.02 -25.13
C SER A 144 5.24 -22.42 -24.86
N ALA A 145 4.41 -22.58 -23.82
CA ALA A 145 3.74 -23.84 -23.55
C ALA A 145 2.71 -24.20 -24.64
N ILE A 146 1.94 -23.22 -25.13
CA ILE A 146 1.03 -23.40 -26.27
C ILE A 146 1.80 -23.85 -27.51
N GLU A 147 2.88 -23.15 -27.87
CA GLU A 147 3.69 -23.48 -29.05
C GLU A 147 4.29 -24.89 -28.96
N LYS A 148 4.81 -25.28 -27.79
CA LYS A 148 5.29 -26.65 -27.56
C LYS A 148 4.17 -27.68 -27.69
N LEU A 149 2.98 -27.42 -27.14
CA LEU A 149 1.85 -28.34 -27.20
C LEU A 149 1.29 -28.48 -28.62
N LYS A 150 1.26 -27.39 -29.40
CA LYS A 150 0.91 -27.40 -30.82
C LYS A 150 1.89 -28.25 -31.62
N ALA A 151 3.19 -28.08 -31.40
CA ALA A 151 4.23 -28.87 -32.05
C ALA A 151 4.14 -30.37 -31.70
N GLU A 152 3.87 -30.71 -30.43
CA GLU A 152 3.76 -32.11 -29.97
C GLU A 152 2.47 -32.81 -30.44
N ARG A 153 1.35 -32.07 -30.58
CA ARG A 153 0.02 -32.65 -30.83
C ARG A 153 -0.65 -32.27 -32.13
N GLN A 154 -0.03 -31.40 -32.93
CA GLN A 154 -0.58 -30.88 -34.18
C GLN A 154 -1.99 -30.28 -34.02
N ILE A 155 -2.19 -29.51 -32.96
CA ILE A 155 -3.44 -28.81 -32.65
C ILE A 155 -3.28 -27.30 -32.87
N ASP A 156 -4.40 -26.57 -32.90
CA ASP A 156 -4.41 -25.11 -32.94
C ASP A 156 -4.21 -24.45 -31.56
N ASP A 157 -4.07 -23.13 -31.56
CA ASP A 157 -3.85 -22.31 -30.36
C ASP A 157 -5.00 -22.44 -29.35
N GLU A 158 -6.25 -22.50 -29.83
CA GLU A 158 -7.44 -22.57 -28.98
C GLU A 158 -7.51 -23.92 -28.24
N CYS A 159 -7.30 -25.03 -28.96
CA CYS A 159 -7.23 -26.37 -28.38
C CYS A 159 -6.09 -26.47 -27.37
N ALA A 160 -4.92 -25.92 -27.70
CA ALA A 160 -3.77 -25.97 -26.83
C ALA A 160 -3.98 -25.19 -25.52
N TYR A 161 -4.54 -23.98 -25.62
CA TYR A 161 -4.89 -23.20 -24.44
C TYR A 161 -6.01 -23.86 -23.62
N ALA A 162 -7.00 -24.48 -24.27
CA ALA A 162 -8.07 -25.22 -23.59
C ALA A 162 -7.50 -26.38 -22.76
N ILE A 163 -6.52 -27.12 -23.27
CA ILE A 163 -5.83 -28.19 -22.51
C ILE A 163 -5.13 -27.63 -21.27
N LEU A 164 -4.34 -26.56 -21.42
CA LEU A 164 -3.65 -25.92 -20.29
C LEU A 164 -4.65 -25.40 -19.24
N ARG A 165 -5.73 -24.74 -19.69
CA ARG A 165 -6.80 -24.23 -18.82
C ARG A 165 -7.53 -25.36 -18.08
N ASN A 166 -7.86 -26.44 -18.77
CA ASN A 166 -8.54 -27.58 -18.16
C ASN A 166 -7.65 -28.27 -17.11
N CYS A 167 -6.34 -28.39 -17.38
CA CYS A 167 -5.38 -28.89 -16.40
C CYS A 167 -5.29 -27.97 -15.17
N ALA A 168 -5.22 -26.66 -15.39
CA ALA A 168 -5.18 -25.64 -14.33
C ALA A 168 -6.43 -25.68 -13.44
N MET A 169 -7.62 -25.78 -14.03
CA MET A 169 -8.89 -25.90 -13.30
C MET A 169 -8.97 -27.18 -12.47
N ARG A 170 -8.59 -28.34 -13.03
CA ARG A 170 -8.56 -29.62 -12.31
C ARG A 170 -7.64 -29.55 -11.08
N ARG A 171 -6.50 -28.89 -11.21
CA ARG A 171 -5.48 -28.81 -10.15
C ARG A 171 -5.63 -27.60 -9.22
N ARG A 172 -6.58 -26.69 -9.50
CA ARG A 172 -6.77 -25.41 -8.79
C ARG A 172 -5.49 -24.55 -8.75
N LEU A 173 -4.73 -24.59 -9.83
CA LEU A 173 -3.53 -23.79 -10.01
C LEU A 173 -3.74 -22.74 -11.11
N PRO A 174 -2.99 -21.63 -11.11
CA PRO A 174 -2.95 -20.70 -12.24
C PRO A 174 -2.47 -21.39 -13.52
N VAL A 175 -3.02 -21.00 -14.68
CA VAL A 175 -2.63 -21.55 -16.00
C VAL A 175 -1.14 -21.34 -16.27
N GLU A 176 -0.63 -20.19 -15.82
CA GLU A 176 0.77 -19.79 -15.88
C GLU A 176 1.71 -20.80 -15.19
N GLN A 177 1.25 -21.37 -14.06
CA GLN A 177 2.02 -22.34 -13.29
C GLN A 177 2.04 -23.73 -13.97
N ILE A 178 0.91 -24.15 -14.55
CA ILE A 178 0.84 -25.37 -15.37
C ILE A 178 1.72 -25.26 -16.61
N ALA A 179 1.69 -24.12 -17.30
CA ALA A 179 2.54 -23.86 -18.45
C ALA A 179 4.03 -23.98 -18.10
N ALA A 180 4.44 -23.43 -16.95
CA ALA A 180 5.81 -23.56 -16.46
C ALA A 180 6.21 -25.02 -16.20
N PHE A 181 5.35 -25.81 -15.53
CA PHE A 181 5.62 -27.23 -15.27
C PHE A 181 5.75 -28.06 -16.55
N PHE A 182 4.88 -27.79 -17.54
CA PHE A 182 4.94 -28.44 -18.84
C PHE A 182 6.22 -28.09 -19.62
N LEU A 183 6.69 -26.85 -19.53
CA LEU A 183 7.93 -26.42 -20.18
C LEU A 183 9.18 -27.03 -19.54
N VAL A 184 9.23 -27.10 -18.21
CA VAL A 184 10.35 -27.71 -17.45
C VAL A 184 10.44 -29.22 -17.66
N GLY A 185 9.41 -29.85 -18.23
CA GLY A 185 9.39 -31.29 -18.49
C GLY A 185 9.08 -32.14 -17.26
N SER A 186 8.60 -31.51 -16.17
CA SER A 186 8.15 -32.21 -14.96
C SER A 186 6.73 -32.78 -15.10
N GLU A 187 6.02 -32.47 -16.19
CA GLU A 187 4.66 -32.97 -16.46
C GLU A 187 4.48 -33.46 -17.89
N THR A 188 4.00 -34.70 -18.02
CA THR A 188 3.25 -35.13 -19.20
C THR A 188 1.81 -34.62 -19.03
N LEU A 189 1.37 -33.69 -19.88
CA LEU A 189 -0.03 -33.23 -19.92
C LEU A 189 -0.92 -34.33 -20.55
N SER A 190 -0.88 -35.55 -20.03
CA SER A 190 -1.68 -36.66 -20.57
C SER A 190 -3.17 -36.41 -20.37
N GLU A 191 -3.93 -36.75 -21.41
CA GLU A 191 -5.38 -36.88 -21.50
C GLU A 191 -6.20 -35.59 -21.41
N VAL A 192 -6.37 -34.99 -22.60
CA VAL A 192 -7.70 -34.88 -23.21
C VAL A 192 -7.53 -35.28 -24.68
N GLY A 193 -7.99 -36.49 -25.01
CA GLY A 193 -8.46 -36.83 -26.36
C GLY A 193 -9.95 -36.57 -26.42
#